data_AF-A0A4Q1SIP4-F1
#
_entry.id   AF-A0A4Q1SIP4-F1
#
_cell.length_a   1.000
_cell.length_b   1.000
_cell.length_c   1.000
_cell.angle_alpha   90.00
_cell.angle_beta   90.00
_cell.angle_gamma   90.00
#
_symmetry.space_group_name_H-M   'P 1'
#
loop_
_entity.id
_entity.type
_entity.pdbx_description
1 polymer ?
#
loop_
_entity_poly.entity_id
_entity_poly.type
_entity_poly.pdbx_seq_one_letter_code
_entity_poly.pdbx_strand_id
1 'polypeptide(L)' 'MAERKSFLLRIDPTLWAELEGWAQAELRSVNGQIEYILRQAVNKRKGEAKAADESAPQPESE' A
#
# COMPACT_ATOMS: atom_id res chain seq x y z
N MET A 1 13.00 9.71 -15.11
CA MET A 1 12.07 9.49 -13.98
C MET A 1 10.74 9.10 -14.57
N ALA A 2 10.14 7.98 -14.14
CA ALA A 2 8.80 7.62 -14.59
C ALA A 2 7.82 8.74 -14.23
N GLU A 3 6.89 9.04 -15.12
CA GLU A 3 5.88 10.09 -14.91
C GLU A 3 5.01 9.73 -13.70
N ARG A 4 4.90 10.66 -12.74
CA ARG A 4 4.05 10.47 -11.55
C ARG A 4 2.65 10.99 -11.86
N LYS A 5 1.64 10.15 -11.68
CA LYS A 5 0.24 10.54 -11.82
C LYS A 5 -0.18 11.42 -10.65
N SER A 6 -0.58 12.66 -10.94
CA SER A 6 -1.23 13.54 -9.97
C SER A 6 -2.73 13.26 -9.93
N PHE A 7 -3.30 13.19 -8.72
CA PHE A 7 -4.73 13.04 -8.52
C PHE A 7 -5.17 13.71 -7.21
N LEU A 8 -6.42 14.17 -7.16
CA LEU A 8 -7.00 14.70 -5.92
C LEU A 8 -7.47 13.55 -5.04
N LEU A 9 -6.90 13.45 -3.83
CA LEU A 9 -7.29 12.50 -2.82
C LEU A 9 -8.24 13.18 -1.82
N ARG A 10 -9.43 12.62 -1.63
CA ARG A 10 -10.27 12.97 -0.49
C ARG A 10 -9.82 12.10 0.69
N ILE A 11 -9.40 12.74 1.77
CA ILE A 11 -8.87 12.08 2.95
C ILE A 11 -9.49 12.69 4.20
N ASP A 12 -9.72 11.86 5.21
CA ASP A 12 -10.13 12.34 6.53
C ASP A 12 -9.03 13.25 7.13
N PRO A 13 -9.36 14.43 7.68
CA PRO A 13 -8.37 15.36 8.21
C PRO A 13 -7.55 14.78 9.37
N THR A 14 -8.15 13.90 10.18
CA THR A 14 -7.48 13.25 11.31
C THR A 14 -6.42 12.28 10.79
N LEU A 15 -6.78 11.48 9.77
CA LEU A 15 -5.82 10.61 9.11
C LEU A 15 -4.69 11.39 8.42
N TRP A 16 -4.98 12.55 7.83
CA TRP A 16 -3.95 13.41 7.25
C TRP A 16 -2.93 13.89 8.30
N ALA A 17 -3.40 14.33 9.47
CA ALA A 17 -2.53 14.78 10.56
C ALA A 17 -1.60 13.66 11.05
N GLU A 18 -2.12 12.44 11.19
CA GLU A 18 -1.31 11.26 11.57
C GLU A 18 -0.24 10.95 10.50
N LEU A 19 -0.60 11.01 9.21
CA LEU A 19 0.34 10.80 8.11
C LEU A 19 1.43 11.88 8.06
N GLU A 20 1.08 13.12 8.34
CA GLU A 20 2.02 14.24 8.40
C GLU A 20 3.02 14.06 9.56
N GLY A 21 2.53 13.74 10.76
CA GLY A 21 3.39 13.46 11.91
C GLY A 21 4.33 12.28 11.66
N TRP A 22 3.83 11.19 11.07
CA TRP A 22 4.65 10.05 10.71
C TRP A 22 5.71 10.40 9.66
N ALA A 23 5.34 11.15 8.61
CA ALA A 23 6.29 11.59 7.60
C ALA A 23 7.40 12.47 8.21
N GLN A 24 7.06 13.37 9.14
CA GLN A 24 8.03 14.19 9.86
C GLN A 24 8.99 13.35 10.71
N ALA A 25 8.47 12.35 11.44
CA ALA A 25 9.28 11.46 12.26
C ALA A 25 10.30 10.65 11.42
N GLU A 26 9.96 10.32 10.17
CA GLU A 26 10.84 9.62 9.22
C GLU A 26 11.64 10.56 8.30
N LEU A 27 11.62 11.88 8.55
CA LEU A 27 12.27 12.90 7.70
C LEU A 27 11.90 12.78 6.21
N ARG A 28 10.63 12.50 5.94
CA ARG A 28 10.07 12.27 4.60
C ARG A 28 9.01 13.31 4.25
N SER A 29 8.79 13.53 2.97
CA SER A 29 7.59 14.25 2.52
C SER A 29 6.33 13.40 2.75
N VAL A 30 5.21 14.07 3.01
CA VAL A 30 3.91 13.39 3.18
C VAL A 30 3.54 12.57 1.94
N ASN A 31 3.79 13.08 0.74
CA ASN A 31 3.57 12.33 -0.51
C ASN A 31 4.44 11.08 -0.61
N GLY A 32 5.71 11.15 -0.18
CA GLY A 32 6.58 9.99 -0.12
C GLY A 32 6.10 8.95 0.90
N GLN A 33 5.56 9.41 2.03
CA GLN A 33 4.99 8.53 3.06
C GLN A 33 3.76 7.80 2.55
N ILE A 34 2.85 8.51 1.89
CA ILE A 34 1.66 7.94 1.25
C ILE A 34 2.07 6.90 0.20
N GLU A 35 3.02 7.22 -0.67
CA GLU A 35 3.50 6.28 -1.68
C GLU A 35 4.09 5.01 -1.07
N TYR A 36 4.90 5.14 -0.01
CA TYR A 36 5.46 3.99 0.71
C TYR A 36 4.37 3.08 1.29
N ILE A 37 3.41 3.65 2.02
CA ILE A 37 2.31 2.89 2.65
C ILE A 37 1.47 2.19 1.57
N LEU A 38 1.11 2.87 0.49
CA LEU A 38 0.34 2.29 -0.60
C LEU A 38 1.08 1.13 -1.29
N ARG A 39 2.40 1.26 -1.50
CA ARG A 39 3.22 0.17 -2.04
C ARG A 39 3.23 -1.05 -1.12
N GLN A 40 3.40 -0.83 0.19
CA GLN A 40 3.34 -1.90 1.19
C GLN A 40 1.97 -2.59 1.18
N ALA A 41 0.88 -1.83 1.19
CA ALA A 41 -0.48 -2.37 1.17
C ALA A 41 -0.77 -3.22 -0.09
N VAL A 42 -0.37 -2.74 -1.27
CA VAL A 42 -0.52 -3.50 -2.53
C VAL A 42 0.32 -4.78 -2.51
N ASN A 43 1.57 -4.72 -2.05
CA ASN A 43 2.43 -5.88 -1.96
C ASN A 43 1.89 -6.94 -0.99
N LYS A 44 1.42 -6.50 0.19
CA LYS A 44 0.77 -7.37 1.17
C LYS A 44 -0.45 -8.08 0.58
N ARG A 45 -1.36 -7.33 -0.05
CA ARG A 45 -2.55 -7.90 -0.71
C ARG A 45 -2.18 -8.90 -1.80
N LYS A 46 -1.15 -8.63 -2.61
CA LYS A 46 -0.68 -9.56 -3.64
C LYS A 46 -0.06 -10.81 -3.05
N GLY A 47 0.68 -10.69 -1.95
CA GLY A 47 1.23 -11.84 -1.22
C GLY A 47 0.13 -12.73 -0.63
N GLU A 48 -0.88 -12.13 0.00
CA GLU A 48 -2.06 -12.83 0.51
C GLU A 48 -2.82 -13.55 -0.61
N ALA A 49 -2.98 -12.91 -1.77
CA ALA A 49 -3.62 -13.54 -2.94
C ALA A 49 -2.84 -14.76 -3.46
N LYS A 50 -1.50 -14.72 -3.45
CA LYS A 50 -0.67 -15.88 -3.83
C LYS A 50 -0.77 -17.03 -2.82
N ALA A 51 -0.75 -16.72 -1.53
CA ALA A 51 -0.89 -17.73 -0.49
C ALA A 51 -2.25 -18.45 -0.55
N ALA A 52 -3.32 -17.73 -0.93
CA ALA A 52 -4.66 -18.32 -1.13
C ALA A 52 -4.73 -19.23 -2.38
N ASP A 53 -3.95 -18.94 -3.42
CA ASP A 53 -3.89 -19.74 -4.66
C ASP A 53 -3.11 -21.06 -4.44
N GLU A 54 -2.02 -21.02 -3.67
CA GLU A 54 -1.21 -22.21 -3.33
C GLU A 54 -1.84 -23.15 -2.29
N SER A 55 -2.84 -22.68 -1.54
CA SER A 55 -3.56 -23.47 -0.53
C SER A 55 -4.88 -24.05 -1.03
N ALA A 56 -5.23 -23.82 -2.31
CA ALA A 56 -6.33 -24.53 -2.96
C ALA A 56 -5.96 -26.02 -3.11
N PRO A 57 -6.82 -26.97 -2.68
CA PRO A 57 -6.55 -28.38 -2.87
C PRO A 57 -6.39 -28.67 -4.36
N GLN A 58 -5.24 -29.20 -4.75
CA GLN A 58 -5.05 -29.72 -6.10
C GLN A 58 -6.10 -30.81 -6.33
N PRO A 59 -6.88 -30.77 -7.41
CA PRO A 59 -7.78 -31.88 -7.72
C PRO A 59 -6.89 -33.11 -7.95
N GLU A 60 -7.06 -34.11 -7.09
CA GLU A 60 -6.43 -35.42 -7.23
C GLU A 60 -6.76 -35.94 -8.63
N SER A 61 -5.76 -36.01 -9.49
CA SER A 61 -5.88 -36.59 -10.82
C SER A 61 -5.91 -38.12 -10.68
N GLU A 62 -7.10 -38.68 -10.88
CA GLU A 62 -7.38 -40.11 -11.08
C GLU A 62 -6.70 -40.68 -12.34
#